data_AF-A0A2V9T951-F1
#
_entry.id   AF-A0A2V9T951-F1
#
_cell.length_a   1.000
_cell.length_b   1.000
_cell.length_c   1.000
_cell.angle_alpha   90.00
_cell.angle_beta   90.00
_cell.angle_gamma   90.00
#
_symmetry.space_group_name_H-M   'P 1'
#
loop_
_entity.id
_entity.type
_entity.pdbx_description
1 polymer ?
#
loop_
_entity_poly.entity_id
_entity_poly.type
_entity_poly.pdbx_seq_one_letter_code
_entity_poly.pdbx_strand_id
1 'polypeptide(L)'
;TFTHSDGHGNVVANGTWVATRLLSFQPYGCGVVLGIPLPPNLCGGKLVLRVLLTNSSSGQQFDGVLWMFCIIGPNPPNSHDEEDGEGAHLSIIGVNNFNKIVSGGNIYIKTN
;
A
#
# COMPACT_ATOMS: atom_id res chain seq x y z
N THR A 1 1.45 7.42 9.11
CA THR A 1 1.61 6.83 10.46
C THR A 1 1.24 5.35 10.41
N PHE A 2 1.57 4.56 11.43
CA PHE A 2 1.15 3.16 11.53
C PHE A 2 0.65 2.82 12.95
N THR A 3 -0.20 1.82 13.02
CA THR A 3 -0.64 1.13 14.23
C THR A 3 -0.45 -0.37 14.01
N HIS A 4 0.16 -1.06 14.96
CA HIS A 4 0.33 -2.51 14.96
C HIS A 4 -0.49 -3.10 16.10
N SER A 5 -1.42 -3.99 15.75
CA SER A 5 -2.22 -4.75 16.69
C SER A 5 -1.87 -6.24 16.63
N ASP A 6 -2.02 -6.94 17.75
CA ASP A 6 -1.97 -8.39 17.80
C ASP A 6 -3.24 -9.04 17.21
N GLY A 7 -3.29 -10.37 17.17
CA GLY A 7 -4.43 -11.13 16.65
C GLY A 7 -5.73 -10.99 17.47
N HIS A 8 -5.68 -10.43 18.68
CA HIS A 8 -6.84 -10.12 19.51
C HIS A 8 -7.30 -8.66 19.35
N GLY A 9 -6.59 -7.88 18.53
CA GLY A 9 -6.89 -6.46 18.29
C GLY A 9 -6.23 -5.50 19.29
N ASN A 10 -5.41 -5.99 20.23
CA ASN A 10 -4.69 -5.12 21.16
C ASN A 10 -3.59 -4.36 20.42
N VAL A 11 -3.53 -3.04 20.58
CA VAL A 11 -2.44 -2.23 20.01
C VAL A 11 -1.14 -2.51 20.77
N VAL A 12 -0.14 -3.06 20.07
CA VAL A 12 1.17 -3.41 20.64
C VAL A 12 2.28 -2.43 20.24
N ALA A 13 2.08 -1.65 19.18
CA ALA A 13 2.97 -0.56 18.78
C ALA A 13 2.25 0.46 17.89
N ASN A 14 2.79 1.68 17.84
CA ASN A 14 2.40 2.70 16.87
C ASN A 14 3.61 3.56 16.50
N GLY A 15 3.48 4.34 15.42
CA GLY A 15 4.62 5.10 14.92
C GLY A 15 4.35 5.92 13.67
N THR A 16 5.44 6.47 13.14
CA THR A 16 5.48 7.11 11.84
C THR A 16 6.17 6.20 10.84
N TRP A 17 5.90 6.43 9.57
CA TRP A 17 6.68 5.84 8.50
C TRP A 17 6.92 6.93 7.45
N VAL A 18 8.05 6.81 6.76
CA VAL A 18 8.39 7.66 5.61
C VAL A 18 8.84 6.77 4.46
N ALA A 19 8.44 7.13 3.25
CA ALA A 19 9.00 6.53 2.05
C ALA A 19 10.42 7.07 1.83
N THR A 20 11.40 6.17 1.74
CA THR A 20 12.81 6.54 1.54
C THR A 20 13.28 6.31 0.11
N ARG A 21 12.63 5.39 -0.61
CA ARG A 21 12.97 5.08 -2.01
C ARG A 21 11.81 4.45 -2.76
N LEU A 22 11.62 4.85 -4.01
CA LEU A 22 10.81 4.11 -4.98
C LEU A 22 11.58 2.89 -5.46
N LEU A 23 11.04 1.68 -5.25
CA LEU A 23 11.64 0.44 -5.71
C LEU A 23 11.09 0.03 -7.07
N SER A 24 9.77 0.10 -7.27
CA SER A 24 9.14 -0.10 -8.56
C SER A 24 7.75 0.52 -8.62
N PHE A 25 7.31 0.82 -9.85
CA PHE A 25 5.95 1.23 -10.15
C PHE A 25 5.48 0.54 -11.43
N GLN A 26 4.36 -0.15 -11.38
CA GLN A 26 3.70 -0.77 -12.54
C GLN A 26 2.32 -0.12 -12.70
N PRO A 27 2.11 0.72 -13.72
CA PRO A 27 0.81 1.34 -13.95
C PRO A 27 -0.20 0.32 -14.50
N TYR A 28 -1.45 0.43 -14.06
CA TYR A 28 -2.59 -0.31 -14.65
C TYR A 28 -3.39 0.56 -15.63
N GLY A 29 -3.16 1.88 -15.60
CA GLY A 29 -3.83 2.90 -16.40
C GLY A 29 -4.79 3.73 -15.56
N CYS A 30 -5.72 4.43 -16.20
CA CYS A 30 -6.55 5.47 -15.57
C CYS A 30 -8.00 5.44 -16.06
N GLY A 31 -8.88 6.12 -15.33
CA GLY A 31 -10.22 6.50 -15.79
C GLY A 31 -11.28 5.40 -15.72
N VAL A 32 -10.99 4.26 -15.10
CA VAL A 32 -11.96 3.17 -14.90
C VAL A 32 -11.60 2.34 -13.67
N VAL A 33 -12.59 1.82 -12.96
CA VAL A 33 -12.42 0.79 -11.93
C VAL A 33 -13.54 -0.23 -12.07
N LEU A 34 -13.22 -1.52 -12.23
CA LEU A 34 -14.23 -2.58 -12.37
C LEU A 34 -15.31 -2.27 -13.44
N GLY A 35 -14.91 -1.66 -14.56
CA GLY A 35 -15.82 -1.23 -15.63
C GLY A 35 -16.60 0.07 -15.36
N ILE A 36 -16.49 0.64 -14.17
CA ILE A 36 -17.12 1.91 -13.78
C ILE A 36 -16.21 3.08 -14.22
N PRO A 37 -16.70 4.04 -15.03
CA PRO A 37 -15.91 5.19 -15.45
C PRO A 37 -15.49 6.09 -14.26
N LEU A 38 -14.26 6.59 -14.31
CA LEU A 38 -13.68 7.56 -13.37
C LEU A 38 -13.09 8.77 -14.12
N PRO A 39 -12.83 9.88 -13.44
CA PRO A 39 -12.05 10.97 -14.02
C PRO A 39 -10.71 10.47 -14.60
N PRO A 40 -10.29 10.97 -15.77
CA PRO A 40 -9.21 10.38 -16.55
C PRO A 40 -7.82 10.51 -15.93
N ASN A 41 -7.66 11.35 -14.90
CA ASN A 41 -6.42 11.54 -14.15
C ASN A 41 -6.31 10.64 -12.91
N LEU A 42 -7.36 9.86 -12.61
CA LEU A 42 -7.35 8.89 -11.52
C LEU A 42 -6.86 7.55 -12.07
N CYS A 43 -5.73 7.11 -11.54
CA CYS A 43 -4.99 5.97 -12.04
C CYS A 43 -4.73 4.96 -10.92
N GLY A 44 -4.39 3.74 -11.32
CA GLY A 44 -3.95 2.68 -10.43
C GLY A 44 -2.68 2.00 -10.92
N GLY A 45 -2.29 0.96 -10.20
CA GLY A 45 -1.01 0.30 -10.36
C GLY A 45 -0.54 -0.43 -9.10
N LYS A 46 0.64 -1.03 -9.22
CA LYS A 46 1.42 -1.54 -8.10
C LYS A 46 2.57 -0.60 -7.79
N LEU A 47 2.57 0.00 -6.61
CA LEU A 47 3.65 0.83 -6.08
C LEU A 47 4.41 0.06 -5.00
N VAL A 48 5.73 -0.05 -5.15
CA VAL A 48 6.61 -0.68 -4.16
C VAL A 48 7.63 0.33 -3.66
N LEU A 49 7.66 0.54 -2.35
CA LEU A 49 8.49 1.52 -1.67
C LEU A 49 9.40 0.87 -0.64
N ARG A 50 10.63 1.37 -0.51
CA ARG A 50 11.38 1.25 0.74
C ARG A 50 10.80 2.27 1.71
N VAL A 51 10.56 1.84 2.93
CA VAL A 51 10.07 2.70 4.02
C VAL A 51 10.95 2.57 5.25
N LEU A 52 11.04 3.65 6.02
CA LEU A 52 11.61 3.66 7.36
C LEU A 52 10.45 3.87 8.34
N LEU A 53 10.24 2.91 9.24
CA LEU A 53 9.26 3.00 10.32
C LEU A 53 9.95 3.42 11.61
N THR A 54 9.38 4.39 12.32
CA THR A 54 9.88 4.84 13.63
C THR A 54 8.82 4.59 14.69
N ASN A 55 9.14 3.76 15.67
CA ASN A 55 8.26 3.49 16.80
C ASN A 55 8.15 4.73 17.70
N SER A 56 6.93 5.20 17.96
CA SER A 56 6.70 6.43 18.72
C SER A 56 7.21 6.38 20.16
N SER A 57 7.19 5.20 20.79
CA SER A 57 7.50 5.03 22.22
C SER A 57 8.98 4.85 22.49
N SER A 58 9.69 4.15 21.60
CA SER A 58 11.12 3.83 21.77
C SER A 58 12.05 4.64 20.87
N GLY A 59 11.53 5.27 19.82
CA GLY A 59 12.35 5.88 18.76
C GLY A 59 13.09 4.85 17.89
N GLN A 60 12.90 3.55 18.14
CA GLN A 60 13.53 2.50 17.35
C GLN A 60 13.06 2.57 15.89
N GLN A 61 14.01 2.39 14.99
CA GLN A 61 13.77 2.42 13.55
C GLN A 61 13.82 1.02 12.94
N PHE A 62 12.95 0.79 11.95
CA PHE A 62 12.87 -0.45 11.21
C PHE A 62 12.79 -0.18 9.71
N ASP A 63 13.60 -0.89 8.94
CA ASP A 63 13.48 -0.94 7.50
C ASP A 63 12.29 -1.81 7.09
N GLY A 64 11.50 -1.30 6.13
CA GLY A 64 10.42 -2.05 5.55
C GLY A 64 10.31 -1.89 4.04
N VAL A 65 9.57 -2.81 3.42
CA VAL A 65 9.09 -2.68 2.06
C VAL A 65 7.57 -2.62 2.11
N LEU A 66 7.01 -1.54 1.56
CA LEU A 66 5.58 -1.30 1.50
C LEU A 66 5.13 -1.49 0.05
N TRP A 67 4.12 -2.33 -0.13
CA TRP A 67 3.41 -2.48 -1.39
C TRP A 67 2.05 -1.84 -1.26
N MET A 68 1.67 -1.07 -2.26
CA MET A 68 0.33 -0.54 -2.42
C MET A 68 -0.19 -0.98 -3.78
N PHE A 69 -1.41 -1.51 -3.78
CA PHE A 69 -2.13 -1.96 -4.95
C PHE A 69 -3.35 -1.08 -5.12
N CYS A 70 -3.45 -0.46 -6.29
CA CYS A 70 -4.59 0.33 -6.71
C CYS A 70 -5.18 -0.31 -7.96
N ILE A 71 -6.39 -0.83 -7.90
CA ILE A 71 -7.05 -1.59 -8.99
C ILE A 71 -7.59 -0.69 -10.11
N ILE A 72 -7.49 0.63 -9.96
CA ILE A 72 -7.90 1.60 -10.98
C ILE A 72 -7.08 1.39 -12.27
N GLY A 73 -7.79 1.38 -13.40
CA GLY A 73 -7.21 1.26 -14.73
C GLY A 73 -7.78 0.06 -15.50
N PRO A 74 -7.57 0.03 -16.83
CA PRO A 74 -8.05 -1.07 -17.66
C PRO A 74 -7.20 -2.34 -17.59
N ASN A 75 -6.01 -2.29 -16.98
CA ASN A 75 -5.07 -3.43 -16.99
C ASN A 75 -4.57 -3.87 -15.58
N PRO A 76 -5.42 -3.99 -14.55
CA PRO A 76 -5.01 -4.70 -13.34
C PRO A 76 -4.72 -6.18 -13.67
N PRO A 77 -3.70 -6.81 -13.05
CA PRO A 77 -3.49 -8.25 -13.20
C PRO A 77 -4.64 -9.02 -12.53
N ASN A 78 -4.95 -10.23 -13.00
CA ASN A 78 -6.04 -11.07 -12.46
C ASN A 78 -5.94 -11.39 -10.96
N SER A 79 -4.78 -11.18 -10.34
CA SER A 79 -4.64 -11.35 -8.89
C SER A 79 -5.05 -10.10 -8.10
N HIS A 80 -5.42 -9.02 -8.80
CA HIS A 80 -5.77 -7.70 -8.27
C HIS A 80 -6.84 -7.00 -9.13
N ASP A 81 -7.73 -7.72 -9.81
CA ASP A 81 -8.81 -7.17 -10.64
C ASP A 81 -10.19 -7.23 -9.96
N GLU A 82 -10.23 -7.53 -8.67
CA GLU A 82 -11.41 -7.48 -7.79
C GLU A 82 -11.15 -6.56 -6.57
N GLU A 83 -12.19 -6.21 -5.82
CA GLU A 83 -12.10 -5.26 -4.68
C GLU A 83 -11.09 -5.68 -3.62
N ASP A 84 -10.95 -6.98 -3.34
CA ASP A 84 -9.98 -7.52 -2.36
C ASP A 84 -8.51 -7.35 -2.80
N GLY A 85 -8.29 -7.01 -4.07
CA GLY A 85 -6.98 -6.70 -4.64
C GLY A 85 -6.47 -5.30 -4.28
N GLU A 86 -7.35 -4.41 -3.78
CA GLU A 86 -7.07 -3.03 -3.41
C GLU A 86 -6.53 -2.92 -1.98
N GLY A 87 -5.42 -2.21 -1.78
CA GLY A 87 -4.92 -1.92 -0.44
C GLY A 87 -3.40 -1.95 -0.34
N ALA A 88 -2.89 -2.32 0.82
CA ALA A 88 -1.47 -2.35 1.10
C ALA A 88 -1.06 -3.56 1.92
N HIS A 89 0.19 -3.96 1.78
CA HIS A 89 0.82 -4.92 2.67
C HIS A 89 2.28 -4.50 2.90
N LEU A 90 2.86 -4.92 4.03
CA LEU A 90 4.12 -4.40 4.55
C LEU A 90 4.99 -5.55 5.06
N SER A 91 6.23 -5.60 4.60
CA SER A 91 7.26 -6.46 5.18
C SER A 91 8.24 -5.62 5.96
N ILE A 92 8.39 -5.88 7.26
CA ILE A 92 9.42 -5.29 8.12
C ILE A 92 10.59 -6.26 8.14
N ILE A 93 11.74 -5.83 7.63
CA ILE A 93 12.85 -6.71 7.29
C ILE A 93 13.42 -7.34 8.55
N GLY A 94 13.41 -8.67 8.61
CA GLY A 94 13.90 -9.44 9.75
C GLY A 94 13.01 -9.40 11.00
N VAL A 95 11.79 -8.85 10.91
CA VAL A 95 10.88 -8.68 12.06
C VAL A 95 9.52 -9.34 11.78
N ASN A 96 8.63 -8.68 11.05
CA ASN A 96 7.25 -9.14 10.81
C ASN A 96 6.90 -9.02 9.32
N ASN A 97 6.05 -9.91 8.82
CA ASN A 97 5.53 -9.86 7.46
C ASN A 97 4.00 -9.77 7.46
N PHE A 98 3.47 -8.59 7.17
CA PHE A 98 2.04 -8.35 6.98
C PHE A 98 1.76 -8.47 5.48
N ASN A 99 1.49 -9.67 5.00
CA ASN A 99 1.35 -10.00 3.58
C ASN A 99 -0.11 -10.20 3.12
N LYS A 100 -1.08 -9.90 3.98
CA LYS A 100 -2.50 -9.99 3.66
C LYS A 100 -3.09 -8.59 3.52
N ILE A 101 -3.74 -8.34 2.39
CA ILE A 101 -4.63 -7.20 2.20
C ILE A 101 -5.96 -7.54 2.89
N VAL A 102 -6.45 -6.64 3.74
CA VAL A 102 -7.72 -6.81 4.47
C VAL A 102 -8.75 -5.80 3.98
N SER A 103 -8.32 -4.55 3.81
CA SER A 103 -9.11 -3.46 3.24
C SER A 103 -8.20 -2.27 2.92
N GLY A 104 -8.74 -1.31 2.20
CA GLY A 104 -8.08 -0.05 1.88
C GLY A 104 -8.58 0.50 0.56
N GLY A 105 -8.35 1.78 0.32
CA GLY A 105 -8.59 2.41 -0.97
C GLY A 105 -7.42 3.35 -1.26
N ASN A 106 -6.85 3.20 -2.45
CA ASN A 106 -5.76 4.00 -2.97
C ASN A 106 -6.17 4.64 -4.28
N ILE A 107 -5.46 5.70 -4.62
CA ILE A 107 -5.61 6.39 -5.88
C ILE A 107 -4.29 7.04 -6.25
N TYR A 108 -3.87 6.88 -7.50
CA TYR A 108 -2.74 7.61 -8.04
C TYR A 108 -3.25 8.74 -8.91
N ILE A 109 -2.81 9.95 -8.62
CA ILE A 109 -3.22 11.15 -9.37
C ILE A 109 -2.14 11.44 -10.38
N LYS A 110 -2.48 11.34 -11.67
CA LYS A 110 -1.60 11.80 -12.74
C LYS A 110 -1.62 13.33 -12.78
N THR A 111 -0.47 13.94 -12.51
CA THR A 111 -0.23 15.38 -12.67
C THR A 111 0.50 15.64 -13.99
N ASN A 112 0.35 16.85 -14.53
CA ASN A 112 1.06 17.30 -15.73
C ASN A 112 2.53 17.61 -15.43
#